data_AF-A0A920YHU8-F1
#
_entry.id   AF-A0A920YHU8-F1
#
_cell.length_a   1.000
_cell.length_b   1.000
_cell.length_c   1.000
_cell.angle_alpha   90.00
_cell.angle_beta   90.00
_cell.angle_gamma   90.00
#
_symmetry.space_group_name_H-M   'P 1'
#
loop_
_entity.id
_entity.type
_entity.pdbx_description
1 polymer ?
#
loop_
_entity_poly.entity_id
_entity_poly.type
_entity_poly.pdbx_seq_one_letter_code
_entity_poly.pdbx_strand_id
1 'polypeptide(L)'
;MPTKLGPHVLQAAEDLSEYIEAGVAVAKFVGDWGIAKDVPAGVLVIGRKHQGDYDAQQQKAAGKTPLEAAQQFIQDQLPTYQSNPHIKYWEGHNEPVWNDEEGMGWYAQFEVERMQLMADLGLKCVIGNFATGTPPLDLWPAFFPALQVARQYEAILGLHEYSCPWIWWMTGNHQLDPNDDQGDEGWTTLRYRKVYRQHLIPNGLGNVPLVITECGIDPLVNPKPPGVEGGTWKQLGGFWAEHDNEPDKADYYFRQLVWYDKELQKDDYVVGATIFTWGSFGPPWSDFDVAGTDVAKKLIAYTQADPARPFKYPEVGGGDEGDGEDEGEGEGEKPRGQPRVQYERTYVLLPPNADAAWARAVVESTWDQHKYTIGSSADDAGIGDLDVRRVIAINPQEWPGPQTLAEFYAQYYPGVEYKAITAATPAELAQQLASE
;
A
#
# COMPACT_ATOMS: atom_id res chain seq x y z
N MET A 1 14.61 8.17 13.46
CA MET A 1 13.77 7.09 12.92
C MET A 1 14.51 6.54 11.73
N PRO A 2 14.54 5.21 11.57
CA PRO A 2 15.23 4.53 10.48
C PRO A 2 14.92 5.14 9.13
N THR A 3 15.94 5.37 8.31
CA THR A 3 15.73 5.92 6.97
C THR A 3 14.89 4.98 6.09
N LYS A 4 14.11 5.57 5.19
CA LYS A 4 13.32 4.91 4.15
C LYS A 4 13.93 5.10 2.76
N LEU A 5 15.03 5.83 2.63
CA LEU A 5 15.67 6.09 1.33
C LEU A 5 16.53 4.92 0.88
N GLY A 6 16.74 4.86 -0.43
CA GLY A 6 17.75 4.02 -1.08
C GLY A 6 17.97 4.36 -2.55
N PRO A 7 18.81 3.62 -3.27
CA PRO A 7 19.20 3.98 -4.63
C PRO A 7 18.23 3.44 -5.68
N HIS A 8 17.91 4.29 -6.66
CA HIS A 8 17.44 3.83 -7.98
C HIS A 8 18.67 3.67 -8.87
N VAL A 9 19.00 2.45 -9.29
CA VAL A 9 20.25 2.13 -10.00
C VAL A 9 19.97 1.89 -11.48
N LEU A 10 20.41 2.81 -12.33
CA LEU A 10 20.43 2.60 -13.78
C LEU A 10 21.67 1.80 -14.20
N GLN A 11 22.83 2.15 -13.63
CA GLN A 11 24.12 1.52 -13.92
C GLN A 11 24.98 1.53 -12.65
N ALA A 12 25.87 0.55 -12.51
CA ALA A 12 26.89 0.52 -11.47
C ALA A 12 27.71 1.83 -11.48
N ALA A 13 27.85 2.44 -10.32
CA ALA A 13 28.51 3.74 -10.18
C ALA A 13 29.28 3.83 -8.85
N GLU A 14 30.01 4.93 -8.68
CA GLU A 14 30.76 5.26 -7.47
C GLU A 14 29.84 5.23 -6.23
N ASP A 15 30.41 4.85 -5.09
CA ASP A 15 29.77 4.84 -3.77
C ASP A 15 28.51 3.97 -3.62
N LEU A 16 28.06 3.26 -4.66
CA LEU A 16 26.82 2.48 -4.63
C LEU A 16 26.86 1.37 -3.57
N SER A 17 27.95 0.59 -3.55
CA SER A 17 28.12 -0.48 -2.56
C SER A 17 28.16 0.08 -1.14
N GLU A 18 28.87 1.19 -0.92
CA GLU A 18 28.95 1.85 0.39
C GLU A 18 27.57 2.34 0.85
N TYR A 19 26.76 2.90 -0.06
CA TYR A 19 25.41 3.33 0.28
C TYR A 19 24.50 2.15 0.61
N ILE A 20 24.56 1.06 -0.14
CA ILE A 20 23.79 -0.14 0.16
C ILE A 20 24.22 -0.74 1.51
N GLU A 21 25.53 -0.83 1.77
CA GLU A 21 26.11 -1.32 3.03
C GLU A 21 25.80 -0.43 4.24
N ALA A 22 25.54 0.87 4.02
CA ALA A 22 25.10 1.79 5.06
C ALA A 22 23.75 1.39 5.69
N GLY A 23 22.94 0.56 5.00
CA GLY A 23 21.65 0.08 5.50
C GLY A 23 20.45 0.82 4.92
N VAL A 24 20.36 0.90 3.59
CA VAL A 24 19.20 1.47 2.88
C VAL A 24 17.94 0.60 3.02
N ALA A 25 16.76 1.21 2.89
CA ALA A 25 15.50 0.46 2.98
C ALA A 25 15.22 -0.40 1.74
N VAL A 26 15.54 0.15 0.57
CA VAL A 26 15.22 -0.45 -0.73
C VAL A 26 16.31 -0.12 -1.75
N ALA A 27 16.66 -1.08 -2.62
CA ALA A 27 17.51 -0.86 -3.78
C ALA A 27 16.77 -1.34 -5.04
N LYS A 28 16.54 -0.42 -5.98
CA LYS A 28 15.91 -0.73 -7.27
C LYS A 28 16.99 -0.82 -8.36
N PHE A 29 16.99 -1.89 -9.13
CA PHE A 29 17.92 -2.12 -10.22
C PHE A 29 17.18 -2.17 -11.57
N VAL A 30 17.48 -1.22 -12.45
CA VAL A 30 16.98 -1.16 -13.84
C VAL A 30 18.00 -1.70 -14.84
N GLY A 31 19.26 -1.78 -14.42
CA GLY A 31 20.38 -2.43 -15.09
C GLY A 31 21.32 -3.04 -14.05
N ASP A 32 22.37 -3.72 -14.52
CA ASP A 32 23.39 -4.35 -13.66
C ASP A 32 22.83 -5.22 -12.51
N TRP A 33 21.72 -5.92 -12.78
CA TRP A 33 21.00 -6.76 -11.80
C TRP A 33 21.87 -7.78 -11.06
N GLY A 34 23.01 -8.18 -11.64
CA GLY A 34 23.97 -9.09 -11.03
C GLY A 34 24.56 -8.60 -9.69
N ILE A 35 24.47 -7.29 -9.41
CA ILE A 35 24.87 -6.69 -8.11
C ILE A 35 23.95 -7.14 -6.97
N ALA A 36 22.70 -7.53 -7.27
CA ALA A 36 21.73 -7.95 -6.26
C ALA A 36 22.20 -9.10 -5.36
N LYS A 37 23.16 -9.92 -5.82
CA LYS A 37 23.75 -11.00 -5.02
C LYS A 37 24.59 -10.51 -3.84
N ASP A 38 25.11 -9.28 -3.93
CA ASP A 38 26.00 -8.66 -2.96
C ASP A 38 25.23 -7.70 -2.01
N VAL A 39 23.92 -7.51 -2.25
CA VAL A 39 23.06 -6.68 -1.39
C VAL A 39 22.83 -7.37 -0.04
N PRO A 40 23.04 -6.69 1.10
CA PRO A 40 22.83 -7.26 2.43
C PRO A 40 21.41 -7.79 2.64
N ALA A 41 21.30 -8.88 3.41
CA ALA A 41 20.01 -9.42 3.82
C ALA A 41 19.23 -8.37 4.64
N GLY A 42 17.97 -8.15 4.27
CA GLY A 42 17.08 -7.18 4.92
C GLY A 42 16.78 -5.94 4.08
N VAL A 43 17.64 -5.60 3.12
CA VAL A 43 17.33 -4.57 2.11
C VAL A 43 16.29 -5.14 1.12
N LEU A 44 15.22 -4.39 0.86
CA LEU A 44 14.27 -4.77 -0.19
C LEU A 44 14.94 -4.58 -1.57
N VAL A 45 15.09 -5.66 -2.34
CA VAL A 45 15.64 -5.60 -3.70
C VAL A 45 14.54 -5.68 -4.73
N ILE A 46 14.43 -4.64 -5.57
CA ILE A 46 13.46 -4.53 -6.65
C ILE A 46 14.21 -4.55 -7.99
N GLY A 47 13.71 -5.36 -8.93
CA GLY A 47 14.17 -5.35 -10.31
C GLY A 47 13.15 -4.71 -11.23
N ARG A 48 13.64 -4.04 -12.27
CA ARG A 48 12.85 -3.64 -13.42
C ARG A 48 13.66 -3.93 -14.68
N LYS A 49 13.07 -4.61 -15.65
CA LYS A 49 13.60 -4.61 -17.02
C LYS A 49 12.95 -3.47 -17.78
N HIS A 50 13.71 -2.70 -18.55
CA HIS A 50 13.11 -1.71 -19.44
C HIS A 50 12.39 -2.38 -20.62
N GLN A 51 11.13 -2.00 -20.87
CA GLN A 51 10.36 -2.37 -22.06
C GLN A 51 10.31 -1.16 -23.00
N GLY A 52 10.95 -1.27 -24.16
CA GLY A 52 10.92 -0.22 -25.19
C GLY A 52 9.90 -0.48 -26.31
N ASP A 53 9.47 -1.73 -26.47
CA ASP A 53 8.68 -2.14 -27.63
C ASP A 53 7.17 -1.97 -27.44
N TYR A 54 6.69 -1.95 -26.19
CA TYR A 54 5.29 -1.72 -25.86
C TYR A 54 5.07 -1.23 -24.43
N ASP A 55 3.90 -0.62 -24.20
CA ASP A 55 3.35 -0.30 -22.87
C ASP A 55 1.97 -0.96 -22.63
N ALA A 56 1.41 -0.76 -21.43
CA ALA A 56 0.12 -1.34 -21.04
C ALA A 56 -1.04 -0.87 -21.93
N GLN A 57 -1.07 0.42 -22.27
CA GLN A 57 -2.10 1.03 -23.09
C GLN A 57 -2.05 0.49 -24.53
N GLN A 58 -0.86 0.29 -25.08
CA GLN A 58 -0.65 -0.30 -26.39
C GLN A 58 -1.08 -1.78 -26.43
N GLN A 59 -0.82 -2.55 -25.37
CA GLN A 59 -1.34 -3.92 -25.26
C GLN A 59 -2.87 -3.94 -25.26
N LYS A 60 -3.53 -3.08 -24.47
CA LYS A 60 -4.99 -2.93 -24.46
C LYS A 60 -5.52 -2.50 -25.84
N ALA A 61 -4.91 -1.48 -26.45
CA ALA A 61 -5.32 -0.95 -27.76
C ALA A 61 -5.17 -1.97 -28.90
N ALA A 62 -4.20 -2.89 -28.78
CA ALA A 62 -4.03 -4.02 -29.71
C ALA A 62 -5.09 -5.13 -29.52
N GLY A 63 -6.03 -4.97 -28.58
CA GLY A 63 -7.12 -5.92 -28.32
C GLY A 63 -6.73 -7.12 -27.47
N LYS A 64 -5.57 -7.09 -26.80
CA LYS A 64 -5.17 -8.17 -25.89
C LYS A 64 -6.07 -8.18 -24.67
N THR A 65 -6.47 -9.38 -24.25
CA THR A 65 -7.02 -9.57 -22.92
C THR A 65 -5.95 -9.30 -21.86
N PRO A 66 -6.34 -8.97 -20.60
CA PRO A 66 -5.37 -8.78 -19.52
C PRO A 66 -4.43 -9.98 -19.33
N LEU A 67 -4.96 -11.21 -19.45
CA LEU A 67 -4.18 -12.44 -19.34
C LEU A 67 -3.16 -12.59 -20.48
N GLU A 68 -3.57 -12.40 -21.73
CA GLU A 68 -2.65 -12.47 -22.88
C GLU A 68 -1.54 -11.42 -22.77
N ALA A 69 -1.88 -10.22 -22.31
CA ALA A 69 -0.91 -9.15 -22.06
C ALA A 69 0.07 -9.52 -20.94
N ALA A 70 -0.41 -10.08 -19.83
CA ALA A 70 0.43 -10.53 -18.71
C ALA A 70 1.35 -11.70 -19.11
N GLN A 71 0.84 -12.67 -19.87
CA GLN A 71 1.62 -13.78 -20.40
C GLN A 71 2.74 -13.30 -21.32
N GLN A 72 2.44 -12.39 -22.25
CA GLN A 72 3.47 -11.79 -23.11
C GLN A 72 4.52 -11.06 -22.26
N PHE A 73 4.07 -10.22 -21.32
CA PHE A 73 4.98 -9.45 -20.47
C PHE A 73 5.94 -10.35 -19.70
N ILE A 74 5.44 -11.42 -19.07
CA ILE A 74 6.29 -12.35 -18.33
C ILE A 74 7.20 -13.13 -19.27
N GLN A 75 6.72 -13.60 -20.42
CA GLN A 75 7.54 -14.33 -21.39
C GLN A 75 8.75 -13.49 -21.84
N ASP A 76 8.54 -12.21 -22.11
CA ASP A 76 9.58 -11.29 -22.55
C ASP A 76 10.61 -10.99 -21.44
N GLN A 77 10.20 -11.09 -20.17
CA GLN A 77 11.07 -10.87 -19.01
C GLN A 77 11.72 -12.13 -18.43
N LEU A 78 11.18 -13.31 -18.72
CA LEU A 78 11.56 -14.58 -18.09
C LEU A 78 13.08 -14.86 -18.10
N PRO A 79 13.83 -14.64 -19.20
CA PRO A 79 15.28 -14.84 -19.18
C PRO A 79 16.01 -13.92 -18.19
N THR A 80 15.52 -12.70 -18.01
CA THR A 80 16.08 -11.74 -17.06
C THR A 80 15.78 -12.17 -15.63
N TYR A 81 14.57 -12.65 -15.34
CA TYR A 81 14.23 -13.18 -14.02
C TYR A 81 15.08 -14.39 -13.64
N GLN A 82 15.22 -15.36 -14.57
CA GLN A 82 15.99 -16.59 -14.33
C GLN A 82 17.48 -16.34 -14.12
N SER A 83 18.05 -15.31 -14.77
CA SER A 83 19.46 -14.95 -14.59
C SER A 83 19.74 -14.15 -13.32
N ASN A 84 18.71 -13.67 -12.61
CA ASN A 84 18.85 -12.82 -11.42
C ASN A 84 18.03 -13.35 -10.22
N PRO A 85 18.35 -14.55 -9.70
CA PRO A 85 17.54 -15.22 -8.67
C PRO A 85 17.52 -14.53 -7.29
N HIS A 86 18.44 -13.60 -7.07
CA HIS A 86 18.53 -12.78 -5.85
C HIS A 86 17.51 -11.63 -5.82
N ILE A 87 16.88 -11.32 -6.95
CA ILE A 87 15.80 -10.32 -7.03
C ILE A 87 14.45 -11.05 -6.96
N LYS A 88 13.69 -10.77 -5.89
CA LYS A 88 12.36 -11.37 -5.69
C LYS A 88 11.22 -10.50 -6.15
N TYR A 89 11.34 -9.18 -6.00
CA TYR A 89 10.30 -8.24 -6.38
C TYR A 89 10.60 -7.63 -7.75
N TRP A 90 9.65 -7.71 -8.67
CA TRP A 90 9.78 -7.15 -10.01
C TRP A 90 8.63 -6.22 -10.38
N GLU A 91 8.98 -5.06 -10.92
CA GLU A 91 8.02 -4.08 -11.44
C GLU A 91 7.31 -4.58 -12.71
N GLY A 92 6.07 -4.12 -12.86
CA GLY A 92 5.27 -4.25 -14.07
C GLY A 92 5.61 -3.17 -15.10
N HIS A 93 4.58 -2.71 -15.82
CA HIS A 93 4.70 -1.57 -16.74
C HIS A 93 5.10 -0.31 -15.98
N ASN A 94 5.93 0.54 -16.61
CA ASN A 94 6.37 1.80 -16.04
C ASN A 94 5.41 2.92 -16.38
N GLU A 95 4.91 3.62 -15.36
CA GLU A 95 4.07 4.81 -15.50
C GLU A 95 2.86 4.62 -16.45
N PRO A 96 2.08 3.54 -16.31
CA PRO A 96 0.87 3.40 -17.09
C PRO A 96 -0.11 4.54 -16.75
N VAL A 97 -0.77 5.08 -17.77
CA VAL A 97 -1.69 6.22 -17.66
C VAL A 97 -3.08 5.77 -18.06
N TRP A 98 -4.01 5.87 -17.11
CA TRP A 98 -5.42 5.53 -17.29
C TRP A 98 -6.30 6.70 -16.88
N ASN A 99 -7.26 7.04 -17.74
CA ASN A 99 -8.14 8.21 -17.58
C ASN A 99 -9.62 7.83 -17.52
N ASP A 100 -9.93 6.53 -17.53
CA ASP A 100 -11.28 5.99 -17.43
C ASP A 100 -11.28 4.67 -16.64
N GLU A 101 -12.46 4.33 -16.12
CA GLU A 101 -12.68 3.14 -15.29
C GLU A 101 -12.41 1.83 -16.04
N GLU A 102 -12.73 1.77 -17.33
CA GLU A 102 -12.53 0.57 -18.16
C GLU A 102 -11.04 0.25 -18.36
N GLY A 103 -10.24 1.26 -18.69
CA GLY A 103 -8.80 1.16 -18.83
C GLY A 103 -8.13 0.80 -17.50
N MET A 104 -8.52 1.48 -16.43
CA MET A 104 -7.99 1.20 -15.10
C MET A 104 -8.36 -0.22 -14.63
N GLY A 105 -9.59 -0.66 -14.86
CA GLY A 105 -10.06 -2.02 -14.55
C GLY A 105 -9.37 -3.09 -15.38
N TRP A 106 -9.13 -2.84 -16.67
CA TRP A 106 -8.31 -3.73 -17.51
C TRP A 106 -6.91 -3.89 -16.94
N TYR A 107 -6.29 -2.79 -16.50
CA TYR A 107 -4.95 -2.82 -15.92
C TYR A 107 -4.89 -3.49 -14.55
N ALA A 108 -5.93 -3.29 -13.72
CA ALA A 108 -6.10 -4.01 -12.47
C ALA A 108 -6.11 -5.54 -12.71
N GLN A 109 -6.90 -6.00 -13.69
CA GLN A 109 -6.92 -7.41 -14.04
C GLN A 109 -5.57 -7.87 -14.60
N PHE A 110 -4.86 -7.05 -15.38
CA PHE A 110 -3.51 -7.39 -15.87
C PHE A 110 -2.55 -7.66 -14.69
N GLU A 111 -2.55 -6.82 -13.66
CA GLU A 111 -1.70 -7.03 -12.47
C GLU A 111 -2.15 -8.27 -11.68
N VAL A 112 -3.45 -8.57 -11.61
CA VAL A 112 -3.96 -9.82 -11.02
C VAL A 112 -3.37 -11.05 -11.73
N GLU A 113 -3.49 -11.12 -13.06
CA GLU A 113 -2.95 -12.22 -13.85
C GLU A 113 -1.42 -12.30 -13.74
N ARG A 114 -0.73 -11.15 -13.74
CA ARG A 114 0.72 -11.09 -13.61
C ARG A 114 1.18 -11.61 -12.25
N MET A 115 0.50 -11.25 -11.16
CA MET A 115 0.83 -11.75 -9.81
C MET A 115 0.71 -13.27 -9.72
N GLN A 116 -0.35 -13.85 -10.29
CA GLN A 116 -0.54 -15.31 -10.30
C GLN A 116 0.60 -16.01 -11.05
N LEU A 117 0.92 -15.54 -12.26
CA LEU A 117 1.99 -16.10 -13.09
C LEU A 117 3.39 -15.90 -12.48
N MET A 118 3.62 -14.77 -11.79
CA MET A 118 4.88 -14.52 -11.08
C MET A 118 5.04 -15.42 -9.86
N ALA A 119 3.95 -15.72 -9.16
CA ALA A 119 3.96 -16.63 -8.01
C ALA A 119 4.36 -18.06 -8.41
N ASP A 120 3.93 -18.54 -9.59
CA ASP A 120 4.35 -19.83 -10.15
C ASP A 120 5.88 -19.90 -10.40
N LEU A 121 6.54 -18.75 -10.56
CA LEU A 121 7.98 -18.61 -10.70
C LEU A 121 8.72 -18.42 -9.35
N GLY A 122 7.99 -18.37 -8.23
CA GLY A 122 8.54 -18.03 -6.92
C GLY A 122 9.01 -16.57 -6.82
N LEU A 123 8.40 -15.68 -7.60
CA LEU A 123 8.67 -14.25 -7.65
C LEU A 123 7.46 -13.46 -7.14
N LYS A 124 7.70 -12.19 -6.83
CA LYS A 124 6.72 -11.24 -6.31
C LYS A 124 6.66 -9.99 -7.17
N CYS A 125 5.58 -9.23 -7.01
CA CYS A 125 5.30 -8.08 -7.84
C CYS A 125 5.43 -6.77 -7.07
N VAL A 126 5.93 -5.74 -7.76
CA VAL A 126 5.59 -4.35 -7.48
C VAL A 126 4.58 -3.90 -8.52
N ILE A 127 3.35 -3.60 -8.08
CA ILE A 127 2.18 -3.35 -8.95
C ILE A 127 1.85 -1.87 -9.06
N GLY A 128 1.20 -1.45 -10.14
CA GLY A 128 0.76 -0.06 -10.33
C GLY A 128 1.82 0.80 -11.00
N ASN A 129 2.92 1.09 -10.29
CA ASN A 129 4.06 1.92 -10.76
C ASN A 129 3.61 3.21 -11.46
N PHE A 130 2.59 3.86 -10.90
CA PHE A 130 1.96 5.05 -11.50
C PHE A 130 2.87 6.27 -11.40
N ALA A 131 2.83 7.11 -12.43
CA ALA A 131 3.56 8.37 -12.46
C ALA A 131 3.05 9.36 -11.41
N THR A 132 3.86 10.38 -11.12
CA THR A 132 3.47 11.49 -10.26
C THR A 132 2.15 12.12 -10.72
N GLY A 133 1.21 12.27 -9.77
CA GLY A 133 -0.10 12.87 -10.01
C GLY A 133 -1.13 11.95 -10.67
N THR A 134 -0.78 10.70 -11.03
CA THR A 134 -1.70 9.74 -11.67
C THR A 134 -1.89 8.48 -10.81
N PRO A 135 -2.94 7.67 -11.06
CA PRO A 135 -4.17 8.04 -11.79
C PRO A 135 -4.97 9.12 -11.04
N PRO A 136 -5.98 9.75 -11.65
CA PRO A 136 -7.00 10.52 -10.94
C PRO A 136 -7.53 9.79 -9.68
N LEU A 137 -7.82 10.54 -8.61
CA LEU A 137 -8.17 9.93 -7.30
C LEU A 137 -9.43 9.05 -7.40
N ASP A 138 -10.41 9.48 -8.19
CA ASP A 138 -11.67 8.78 -8.43
C ASP A 138 -11.53 7.45 -9.18
N LEU A 139 -10.38 7.16 -9.80
CA LEU A 139 -10.12 5.89 -10.48
C LEU A 139 -9.53 4.80 -9.58
N TRP A 140 -9.08 5.11 -8.36
CA TRP A 140 -8.54 4.09 -7.44
C TRP A 140 -9.47 2.92 -7.15
N PRO A 141 -10.80 3.09 -7.00
CA PRO A 141 -11.72 1.96 -6.84
C PRO A 141 -11.62 0.92 -7.96
N ALA A 142 -11.38 1.34 -9.21
CA ALA A 142 -11.20 0.42 -10.34
C ALA A 142 -9.93 -0.45 -10.23
N PHE A 143 -8.98 -0.03 -9.40
CA PHE A 143 -7.73 -0.77 -9.13
C PHE A 143 -7.79 -1.66 -7.89
N PHE A 144 -8.87 -1.61 -7.11
CA PHE A 144 -9.03 -2.43 -5.90
C PHE A 144 -8.85 -3.94 -6.14
N PRO A 145 -9.30 -4.54 -7.25
CA PRO A 145 -9.07 -5.97 -7.49
C PRO A 145 -7.59 -6.37 -7.42
N ALA A 146 -6.69 -5.55 -7.98
CA ALA A 146 -5.25 -5.81 -7.91
C ALA A 146 -4.72 -5.66 -6.48
N LEU A 147 -5.16 -4.64 -5.75
CA LEU A 147 -4.73 -4.42 -4.35
C LEU A 147 -5.23 -5.51 -3.39
N GLN A 148 -6.43 -6.04 -3.62
CA GLN A 148 -6.98 -7.16 -2.86
C GLN A 148 -6.14 -8.42 -3.05
N VAL A 149 -5.79 -8.72 -4.30
CA VAL A 149 -4.95 -9.88 -4.67
C VAL A 149 -3.50 -9.68 -4.23
N ALA A 150 -3.00 -8.45 -4.17
CA ALA A 150 -1.65 -8.14 -3.70
C ALA A 150 -1.36 -8.71 -2.31
N ARG A 151 -2.35 -8.69 -1.41
CA ARG A 151 -2.24 -9.28 -0.06
C ARG A 151 -2.03 -10.80 -0.08
N GLN A 152 -2.60 -11.49 -1.05
CA GLN A 152 -2.46 -12.95 -1.19
C GLN A 152 -1.08 -13.33 -1.74
N TYR A 153 -0.53 -12.52 -2.65
CA TYR A 153 0.75 -12.80 -3.33
C TYR A 153 1.93 -11.99 -2.77
N GLU A 154 1.73 -11.35 -1.61
CA GLU A 154 2.73 -10.52 -0.95
C GLU A 154 3.35 -9.44 -1.87
N ALA A 155 2.52 -8.86 -2.74
CA ALA A 155 2.90 -7.82 -3.69
C ALA A 155 2.80 -6.42 -3.08
N ILE A 156 3.64 -5.51 -3.55
CA ILE A 156 3.78 -4.15 -3.01
C ILE A 156 3.21 -3.17 -4.04
N LEU A 157 2.52 -2.12 -3.59
CA LEU A 157 2.12 -1.01 -4.46
C LEU A 157 3.36 -0.15 -4.77
N GLY A 158 3.61 0.11 -6.05
CA GLY A 158 4.65 1.03 -6.53
C GLY A 158 4.05 2.37 -6.98
N LEU A 159 4.69 3.48 -6.64
CA LEU A 159 4.37 4.83 -7.13
C LEU A 159 5.65 5.62 -7.42
N HIS A 160 5.56 6.62 -8.28
CA HIS A 160 6.63 7.60 -8.50
C HIS A 160 6.22 8.98 -7.95
N GLU A 161 7.10 9.61 -7.19
CA GLU A 161 6.87 10.95 -6.63
C GLU A 161 8.04 11.90 -6.92
N TYR A 162 7.79 12.81 -7.85
CA TYR A 162 8.70 13.87 -8.26
C TYR A 162 8.05 15.23 -8.02
N SER A 163 8.86 16.27 -7.80
CA SER A 163 8.35 17.65 -7.76
C SER A 163 9.37 18.62 -8.36
N CYS A 164 8.98 19.89 -8.57
CA CYS A 164 9.88 20.91 -9.11
C CYS A 164 9.36 22.32 -8.77
N PRO A 165 10.20 23.26 -8.30
CA PRO A 165 11.66 23.17 -8.14
C PRO A 165 12.12 22.67 -6.77
N TRP A 166 11.21 22.40 -5.84
CA TRP A 166 11.52 21.81 -4.55
C TRP A 166 10.76 20.50 -4.37
N ILE A 167 11.34 19.54 -3.66
CA ILE A 167 10.66 18.26 -3.39
C ILE A 167 9.33 18.48 -2.65
N TRP A 168 9.25 19.47 -1.75
CA TRP A 168 8.02 19.82 -1.01
C TRP A 168 7.01 20.67 -1.79
N TRP A 169 7.31 21.10 -3.02
CA TRP A 169 6.36 21.88 -3.81
C TRP A 169 5.09 21.07 -4.06
N MET A 170 3.92 21.69 -3.93
CA MET A 170 2.57 21.10 -3.90
C MET A 170 2.25 20.22 -2.67
N THR A 171 3.00 20.35 -1.58
CA THR A 171 2.74 19.68 -0.30
C THR A 171 2.45 20.70 0.82
N GLY A 172 1.47 20.42 1.67
CA GLY A 172 1.08 21.32 2.77
C GLY A 172 0.70 22.70 2.26
N ASN A 173 1.33 23.74 2.80
CA ASN A 173 1.12 25.14 2.40
C ASN A 173 1.93 25.58 1.17
N HIS A 174 2.72 24.70 0.54
CA HIS A 174 3.47 25.02 -0.68
C HIS A 174 2.62 24.83 -1.93
N GLN A 175 1.55 25.62 -2.06
CA GLN A 175 0.54 25.48 -3.12
C GLN A 175 0.60 26.58 -4.17
N LEU A 176 -0.09 26.37 -5.30
CA LEU A 176 -0.30 27.40 -6.31
C LEU A 176 -1.06 28.62 -5.77
N ASP A 177 -2.13 28.39 -5.02
CA ASP A 177 -2.76 29.44 -4.23
C ASP A 177 -1.98 29.56 -2.90
N PRO A 178 -1.34 30.70 -2.62
CA PRO A 178 -0.56 30.87 -1.39
C PRO A 178 -1.40 30.84 -0.10
N ASN A 179 -2.74 30.85 -0.20
CA ASN A 179 -3.63 30.70 0.94
C ASN A 179 -4.12 29.25 1.15
N ASP A 180 -3.82 28.35 0.21
CA ASP A 180 -4.18 26.94 0.33
C ASP A 180 -3.16 26.20 1.20
N ASP A 181 -3.69 25.26 1.99
CA ASP A 181 -2.90 24.35 2.82
C ASP A 181 -3.53 22.95 2.77
N GLN A 182 -2.75 21.98 2.31
CA GLN A 182 -3.13 20.57 2.22
C GLN A 182 -2.70 19.77 3.47
N GLY A 183 -2.25 20.45 4.53
CA GLY A 183 -1.83 19.84 5.79
C GLY A 183 -0.56 19.02 5.63
N ASP A 184 -0.62 17.74 5.98
CA ASP A 184 0.47 16.79 5.78
C ASP A 184 0.36 16.04 4.44
N GLU A 185 -0.54 16.43 3.54
CA GLU A 185 -0.69 15.80 2.22
C GLU A 185 -0.16 16.71 1.10
N GLY A 186 0.07 16.12 -0.07
CA GLY A 186 0.43 16.87 -1.26
C GLY A 186 -0.21 16.33 -2.53
N TRP A 187 0.09 16.97 -3.66
CA TRP A 187 -0.35 16.54 -4.98
C TRP A 187 0.77 15.92 -5.83
N THR A 188 2.02 16.30 -5.63
CA THR A 188 3.16 15.73 -6.36
C THR A 188 3.95 14.76 -5.48
N THR A 189 4.42 15.23 -4.33
CA THR A 189 4.93 14.41 -3.22
C THR A 189 3.86 14.22 -2.15
N LEU A 190 3.95 13.13 -1.40
CA LEU A 190 3.01 12.72 -0.35
C LEU A 190 1.55 12.58 -0.83
N ARG A 191 1.34 12.43 -2.16
CA ARG A 191 0.00 12.23 -2.73
C ARG A 191 -0.55 10.87 -2.33
N TYR A 192 0.31 9.90 -2.06
CA TYR A 192 -0.10 8.60 -1.56
C TYR A 192 -0.96 8.72 -0.29
N ARG A 193 -0.78 9.75 0.56
CA ARG A 193 -1.62 9.94 1.76
C ARG A 193 -3.09 10.12 1.38
N LYS A 194 -3.38 10.86 0.30
CA LYS A 194 -4.73 11.00 -0.26
C LYS A 194 -5.27 9.67 -0.75
N VAL A 195 -4.45 8.92 -1.49
CA VAL A 195 -4.80 7.57 -1.97
C VAL A 195 -5.15 6.65 -0.81
N TYR A 196 -4.29 6.58 0.19
CA TYR A 196 -4.45 5.68 1.32
C TYR A 196 -5.65 6.09 2.19
N ARG A 197 -5.73 7.35 2.60
CA ARG A 197 -6.75 7.83 3.54
C ARG A 197 -8.14 7.91 2.92
N GLN A 198 -8.24 8.28 1.63
CA GLN A 198 -9.53 8.46 0.96
C GLN A 198 -10.05 7.17 0.33
N HIS A 199 -9.15 6.26 -0.10
CA HIS A 199 -9.55 5.06 -0.83
C HIS A 199 -9.13 3.75 -0.15
N LEU A 200 -7.85 3.53 0.15
CA LEU A 200 -7.41 2.19 0.58
C LEU A 200 -7.83 1.86 2.02
N ILE A 201 -7.53 2.74 2.99
CA ILE A 201 -7.83 2.53 4.42
C ILE A 201 -9.34 2.30 4.64
N PRO A 202 -10.27 3.13 4.12
CA PRO A 202 -11.70 2.92 4.30
C PRO A 202 -12.21 1.60 3.70
N ASN A 203 -11.47 1.01 2.75
CA ASN A 203 -11.84 -0.22 2.06
C ASN A 203 -11.01 -1.44 2.51
N GLY A 204 -10.33 -1.36 3.67
CA GLY A 204 -9.59 -2.50 4.24
C GLY A 204 -8.30 -2.86 3.49
N LEU A 205 -7.77 -1.93 2.71
CA LEU A 205 -6.54 -2.05 1.91
C LEU A 205 -5.39 -1.20 2.47
N GLY A 206 -5.57 -0.56 3.63
CA GLY A 206 -4.57 0.32 4.24
C GLY A 206 -3.26 -0.37 4.64
N ASN A 207 -3.26 -1.70 4.73
CA ASN A 207 -2.08 -2.49 5.06
C ASN A 207 -1.33 -3.02 3.81
N VAL A 208 -1.74 -2.64 2.60
CA VAL A 208 -0.95 -2.94 1.40
C VAL A 208 0.33 -2.10 1.47
N PRO A 209 1.54 -2.71 1.45
CA PRO A 209 2.77 -1.94 1.54
C PRO A 209 2.97 -1.07 0.30
N LEU A 210 3.54 0.11 0.51
CA LEU A 210 3.90 1.08 -0.52
C LEU A 210 5.42 1.18 -0.66
N VAL A 211 5.90 1.22 -1.89
CA VAL A 211 7.25 1.68 -2.20
C VAL A 211 7.18 2.80 -3.24
N ILE A 212 7.90 3.89 -2.98
CA ILE A 212 8.07 4.96 -3.96
C ILE A 212 9.27 4.59 -4.83
N THR A 213 9.02 3.92 -5.94
CA THR A 213 10.10 3.31 -6.74
C THR A 213 10.85 4.29 -7.61
N GLU A 214 10.46 5.56 -7.63
CA GLU A 214 11.26 6.66 -8.14
C GLU A 214 10.88 7.96 -7.40
N CYS A 215 11.87 8.70 -6.91
CA CYS A 215 11.65 10.01 -6.34
C CYS A 215 12.76 11.01 -6.64
N GLY A 216 12.43 12.31 -6.57
CA GLY A 216 13.41 13.38 -6.71
C GLY A 216 12.82 14.66 -7.30
N ILE A 217 13.65 15.38 -8.06
CA ILE A 217 13.23 16.57 -8.79
C ILE A 217 13.22 16.28 -10.28
N ASP A 218 12.09 16.52 -10.93
CA ASP A 218 11.92 16.36 -12.37
C ASP A 218 11.38 17.66 -13.01
N PRO A 219 12.12 18.29 -13.95
CA PRO A 219 11.67 19.50 -14.64
C PRO A 219 10.37 19.33 -15.44
N LEU A 220 9.93 18.11 -15.73
CA LEU A 220 8.69 17.84 -16.46
C LEU A 220 7.45 17.87 -15.56
N VAL A 221 7.61 17.77 -14.23
CA VAL A 221 6.49 17.81 -13.29
C VAL A 221 5.89 19.20 -13.22
N ASN A 222 4.56 19.25 -13.26
CA ASN A 222 3.74 20.46 -13.17
C ASN A 222 2.61 20.25 -12.15
N PRO A 223 2.05 21.34 -11.59
CA PRO A 223 2.38 22.74 -11.87
C PRO A 223 3.69 23.20 -11.22
N LYS A 224 4.35 24.19 -11.82
CA LYS A 224 5.47 24.93 -11.20
C LYS A 224 4.96 26.23 -10.57
N PRO A 225 5.70 26.83 -9.63
CA PRO A 225 5.41 28.19 -9.19
C PRO A 225 5.37 29.16 -10.38
N PRO A 226 4.50 30.18 -10.37
CA PRO A 226 4.40 31.14 -11.47
C PRO A 226 5.75 31.80 -11.80
N GLY A 227 6.16 31.74 -13.06
CA GLY A 227 7.41 32.36 -13.54
C GLY A 227 8.69 31.59 -13.22
N VAL A 228 8.61 30.40 -12.62
CA VAL A 228 9.77 29.56 -12.33
C VAL A 228 9.96 28.51 -13.43
N GLU A 229 11.14 28.50 -14.06
CA GLU A 229 11.54 27.46 -15.00
C GLU A 229 11.92 26.16 -14.28
N GLY A 230 11.67 25.01 -14.92
CA GLY A 230 12.07 23.72 -14.38
C GLY A 230 13.54 23.43 -14.61
N GLY A 231 14.15 22.68 -13.69
CA GLY A 231 15.49 22.12 -13.86
C GLY A 231 15.66 20.86 -13.02
N THR A 232 16.70 20.09 -13.30
CA THR A 232 17.14 19.03 -12.38
C THR A 232 17.79 19.65 -11.14
N TRP A 233 18.01 18.87 -10.08
CA TRP A 233 18.69 19.36 -8.88
C TRP A 233 20.08 19.97 -9.18
N LYS A 234 20.78 19.48 -10.21
CA LYS A 234 22.09 20.03 -10.64
C LYS A 234 21.97 21.41 -11.27
N GLN A 235 20.85 21.67 -11.94
CA GLN A 235 20.55 22.88 -12.70
C GLN A 235 19.89 23.96 -11.82
N LEU A 236 19.13 23.57 -10.80
CA LEU A 236 18.43 24.50 -9.90
C LEU A 236 19.32 25.22 -8.88
N GLY A 237 20.62 24.92 -8.82
CA GLY A 237 21.53 25.55 -7.85
C GLY A 237 21.58 27.08 -7.94
N GLY A 238 21.52 27.65 -9.13
CA GLY A 238 21.44 29.11 -9.31
C GLY A 238 20.13 29.70 -8.79
N PHE A 239 19.02 29.02 -9.09
CA PHE A 239 17.68 29.40 -8.61
C PHE A 239 17.61 29.36 -7.09
N TRP A 240 18.08 28.29 -6.44
CA TRP A 240 18.08 28.18 -4.98
C TRP A 240 19.01 29.20 -4.30
N ALA A 241 20.16 29.51 -4.90
CA ALA A 241 21.06 30.53 -4.39
C ALA A 241 20.42 31.93 -4.41
N GLU A 242 19.66 32.26 -5.46
CA GLU A 242 18.99 33.55 -5.60
C GLU A 242 17.69 33.63 -4.77
N HIS A 243 16.85 32.61 -4.85
CA HIS A 243 15.50 32.61 -4.29
C HIS A 243 15.48 32.27 -2.79
N ASP A 244 16.28 31.28 -2.38
CA ASP A 244 16.25 30.75 -1.01
C ASP A 244 17.48 31.17 -0.19
N ASN A 245 18.43 31.90 -0.81
CA ASN A 245 19.73 32.22 -0.23
C ASN A 245 20.52 30.94 0.16
N GLU A 246 20.45 29.92 -0.71
CA GLU A 246 21.06 28.61 -0.53
C GLU A 246 22.22 28.38 -1.52
N PRO A 247 23.48 28.71 -1.16
CA PRO A 247 24.61 28.71 -2.10
C PRO A 247 25.15 27.32 -2.44
N ASP A 248 24.90 26.32 -1.60
CA ASP A 248 25.34 24.94 -1.81
C ASP A 248 24.17 24.06 -2.27
N LYS A 249 24.08 23.86 -3.59
CA LYS A 249 23.02 23.06 -4.20
C LYS A 249 23.03 21.59 -3.77
N ALA A 250 24.20 21.02 -3.48
CA ALA A 250 24.30 19.62 -3.09
C ALA A 250 23.79 19.43 -1.65
N ASP A 251 24.21 20.32 -0.74
CA ASP A 251 23.67 20.35 0.61
C ASP A 251 22.15 20.62 0.63
N TYR A 252 21.68 21.56 -0.19
CA TYR A 252 20.26 21.90 -0.22
C TYR A 252 19.39 20.78 -0.78
N TYR A 253 19.82 20.13 -1.87
CA TYR A 253 19.12 18.95 -2.40
C TYR A 253 19.12 17.79 -1.40
N PHE A 254 20.25 17.54 -0.71
CA PHE A 254 20.30 16.57 0.37
C PHE A 254 19.29 16.89 1.49
N ARG A 255 19.19 18.15 1.94
CA ARG A 255 18.19 18.55 2.95
C ARG A 255 16.76 18.36 2.48
N GLN A 256 16.47 18.57 1.20
CA GLN A 256 15.16 18.25 0.61
C GLN A 256 14.85 16.75 0.65
N LEU A 257 15.83 15.90 0.34
CA LEU A 257 15.68 14.44 0.46
C LEU A 257 15.48 14.01 1.92
N VAL A 258 16.19 14.61 2.86
CA VAL A 258 15.99 14.35 4.31
C VAL A 258 14.62 14.81 4.79
N TRP A 259 14.10 15.93 4.28
CA TRP A 259 12.71 16.34 4.56
C TRP A 259 11.74 15.26 4.08
N TYR A 260 11.90 14.79 2.85
CA TYR A 260 11.04 13.77 2.28
C TYR A 260 11.11 12.45 3.06
N ASP A 261 12.32 11.98 3.39
CA ASP A 261 12.52 10.80 4.23
C ASP A 261 11.79 10.89 5.57
N LYS A 262 11.90 12.04 6.25
CA LYS A 262 11.20 12.29 7.52
C LYS A 262 9.69 12.29 7.38
N GLU A 263 9.15 12.69 6.23
CA GLU A 263 7.71 12.57 5.97
C GLU A 263 7.33 11.10 5.76
N LEU A 264 8.07 10.35 4.94
CA LEU A 264 7.80 8.93 4.71
C LEU A 264 7.88 8.11 6.02
N GLN A 265 8.80 8.47 6.93
CA GLN A 265 8.96 7.81 8.23
C GLN A 265 7.71 7.87 9.12
N LYS A 266 6.77 8.79 8.86
CA LYS A 266 5.53 8.93 9.63
C LYS A 266 4.42 7.96 9.19
N ASP A 267 4.61 7.25 8.08
CA ASP A 267 3.61 6.36 7.50
C ASP A 267 4.13 4.92 7.45
N ASP A 268 3.69 4.06 8.37
CA ASP A 268 4.24 2.69 8.54
C ASP A 268 4.04 1.77 7.32
N TYR A 269 3.00 2.02 6.53
CA TYR A 269 2.76 1.29 5.29
C TYR A 269 3.75 1.67 4.17
N VAL A 270 4.55 2.74 4.32
CA VAL A 270 5.62 3.08 3.37
C VAL A 270 6.89 2.32 3.71
N VAL A 271 7.27 1.40 2.84
CA VAL A 271 8.48 0.57 2.95
C VAL A 271 9.73 1.38 2.70
N GLY A 272 9.72 2.20 1.64
CA GLY A 272 10.89 2.95 1.21
C GLY A 272 10.66 3.79 -0.03
N ALA A 273 11.68 4.56 -0.40
CA ALA A 273 11.74 5.34 -1.62
C ALA A 273 13.12 5.25 -2.28
N THR A 274 13.18 5.19 -3.61
CA THR A 274 14.45 5.14 -4.35
C THR A 274 14.73 6.43 -5.10
N ILE A 275 15.87 7.04 -4.79
CA ILE A 275 16.29 8.34 -5.33
C ILE A 275 16.72 8.17 -6.77
N PHE A 276 16.03 8.84 -7.70
CA PHE A 276 16.37 8.89 -9.11
C PHE A 276 17.44 9.97 -9.35
N THR A 277 18.70 9.62 -9.63
CA THR A 277 19.21 8.24 -9.80
C THR A 277 20.62 8.08 -9.21
N TRP A 278 21.01 6.84 -8.94
CA TRP A 278 22.36 6.44 -8.59
C TRP A 278 23.00 5.72 -9.78
N GLY A 279 23.95 6.37 -10.44
CA GLY A 279 24.46 5.93 -11.73
C GLY A 279 23.47 6.17 -12.87
N SER A 280 24.01 6.34 -14.08
CA SER A 280 23.26 6.77 -15.26
C SER A 280 23.90 6.29 -16.56
N PHE A 281 23.09 6.15 -17.61
CA PHE A 281 23.57 5.84 -18.97
C PHE A 281 24.09 7.07 -19.75
N GLY A 282 24.50 8.14 -19.04
CA GLY A 282 24.83 9.44 -19.65
C GLY A 282 23.61 10.34 -19.86
N PRO A 283 23.73 11.43 -20.64
CA PRO A 283 22.65 12.38 -20.85
C PRO A 283 21.39 11.74 -21.48
N PRO A 284 20.18 12.15 -21.05
CA PRO A 284 19.90 13.22 -20.09
C PRO A 284 20.00 12.77 -18.61
N TRP A 285 20.09 11.47 -18.34
CA TRP A 285 20.00 10.89 -16.99
C TRP A 285 21.15 11.32 -16.05
N SER A 286 22.32 11.65 -16.61
CA SER A 286 23.44 12.20 -15.86
C SER A 286 23.13 13.50 -15.12
N ASP A 287 22.09 14.24 -15.54
CA ASP A 287 21.69 15.49 -14.87
C ASP A 287 20.92 15.26 -13.56
N PHE A 288 20.46 14.02 -13.33
CA PHE A 288 19.78 13.56 -12.11
C PHE A 288 20.73 12.78 -11.18
N ASP A 289 21.81 12.24 -11.73
CA ASP A 289 22.70 11.29 -11.04
C ASP A 289 23.38 11.88 -9.79
N VAL A 290 23.18 11.26 -8.63
CA VAL A 290 23.80 11.67 -7.36
C VAL A 290 25.15 11.00 -7.09
N ALA A 291 25.51 9.93 -7.81
CA ALA A 291 26.73 9.16 -7.57
C ALA A 291 27.99 10.03 -7.73
N GLY A 292 28.99 9.81 -6.85
CA GLY A 292 30.25 10.58 -6.84
C GLY A 292 30.11 12.06 -6.45
N THR A 293 28.93 12.50 -6.01
CA THR A 293 28.69 13.89 -5.58
C THR A 293 28.65 14.01 -4.06
N ASP A 294 28.70 15.24 -3.56
CA ASP A 294 28.54 15.49 -2.11
C ASP A 294 27.13 15.14 -1.60
N VAL A 295 26.12 15.00 -2.49
CA VAL A 295 24.81 14.45 -2.13
C VAL A 295 24.94 12.99 -1.71
N ALA A 296 25.65 12.16 -2.49
CA ALA A 296 25.87 10.74 -2.18
C ALA A 296 26.60 10.57 -0.84
N LYS A 297 27.70 11.31 -0.62
CA LYS A 297 28.45 11.26 0.65
C LYS A 297 27.57 11.60 1.86
N LYS A 298 26.72 12.62 1.74
CA LYS A 298 25.80 13.04 2.81
C LYS A 298 24.71 11.99 3.05
N LEU A 299 24.16 11.38 2.00
CA LEU A 299 23.18 10.30 2.10
C LEU A 299 23.77 9.06 2.79
N ILE A 300 24.98 8.66 2.43
CA ILE A 300 25.69 7.54 3.07
C ILE A 300 25.86 7.79 4.57
N ALA A 301 26.38 8.96 4.94
CA ALA A 301 26.56 9.32 6.35
C ALA A 301 25.22 9.40 7.11
N TYR A 302 24.16 9.90 6.47
CA TYR A 302 22.83 9.97 7.05
C TYR A 302 22.23 8.58 7.28
N THR A 303 22.33 7.67 6.31
CA THR A 303 21.87 6.29 6.42
C THR A 303 22.66 5.51 7.48
N GLN A 304 23.99 5.68 7.55
CA GLN A 304 24.81 5.05 8.59
C GLN A 304 24.42 5.47 10.01
N ALA A 305 23.90 6.69 10.19
CA ALA A 305 23.50 7.19 11.49
C ALA A 305 22.18 6.57 12.00
N ASP A 306 21.26 6.23 11.10
CA ASP A 306 19.96 5.62 11.43
C ASP A 306 19.50 4.67 10.29
N PRO A 307 20.12 3.48 10.19
CA PRO A 307 19.90 2.55 9.08
C PRO A 307 18.47 2.01 9.09
N ALA A 308 17.98 1.66 7.89
CA ALA A 308 16.63 1.16 7.68
C ALA A 308 16.35 -0.14 8.44
N ARG A 309 15.08 -0.34 8.82
CA ARG A 309 14.59 -1.63 9.33
C ARG A 309 14.41 -2.60 8.16
N PRO A 310 14.74 -3.89 8.33
CA PRO A 310 14.46 -4.89 7.31
C PRO A 310 12.99 -4.94 6.93
N PHE A 311 12.69 -4.93 5.63
CA PHE A 311 11.31 -5.06 5.17
C PHE A 311 10.75 -6.44 5.50
N LYS A 312 9.58 -6.45 6.13
CA LYS A 312 8.75 -7.64 6.32
C LYS A 312 7.38 -7.35 5.74
N TYR A 313 6.86 -8.26 4.92
CA TYR A 313 5.51 -8.12 4.42
C TYR A 313 4.52 -8.25 5.60
N PRO A 314 3.56 -7.33 5.76
CA PRO A 314 2.59 -7.41 6.86
C PRO A 314 1.81 -8.72 6.81
N GLU A 315 1.81 -9.47 7.92
CA GLU A 315 1.07 -10.71 8.00
C GLU A 315 -0.44 -10.44 7.86
N VAL A 316 -1.13 -11.28 7.08
CA VAL A 316 -2.58 -11.21 6.89
C VAL A 316 -3.26 -11.69 8.17
N GLY A 317 -3.36 -10.82 9.18
CA GLY A 317 -4.00 -11.12 10.46
C GLY A 317 -3.45 -10.39 11.69
N GLY A 318 -2.32 -9.70 11.58
CA GLY A 318 -1.77 -8.89 12.67
C GLY A 318 -2.40 -7.51 12.69
N GLY A 319 -3.28 -7.25 13.65
CA GLY A 319 -3.61 -5.88 14.05
C GLY A 319 -2.37 -5.23 14.64
N ASP A 320 -2.15 -3.99 14.23
CA ASP A 320 -1.11 -3.09 14.72
C ASP A 320 -1.21 -2.95 16.26
N GLU A 321 -0.31 -3.63 16.99
CA GLU A 321 -0.05 -3.32 18.39
C GLU A 321 1.23 -2.50 18.42
N GLY A 322 1.04 -1.19 18.60
CA GLY A 322 2.11 -0.21 18.66
C GLY A 322 3.13 -0.50 19.75
N ASP A 323 4.35 -0.08 19.45
CA ASP A 323 5.55 -0.13 20.29
C ASP A 323 5.25 0.11 21.78
N GLY A 324 5.35 -0.96 22.56
CA GLY A 324 5.43 -0.94 24.01
C GLY A 324 6.50 -1.93 24.43
N GLU A 325 7.64 -1.41 24.88
CA GLU A 325 8.69 -2.18 25.53
C GLU A 325 8.09 -3.02 26.67
N ASP A 326 8.19 -4.35 26.60
CA ASP A 326 8.32 -5.17 27.81
C ASP A 326 9.10 -6.45 27.50
N GLU A 327 10.23 -6.59 28.18
CA GLU A 327 11.02 -7.81 28.23
C GLU A 327 10.25 -8.83 29.08
N GLY A 328 9.74 -9.91 28.49
CA GLY A 328 8.99 -10.91 29.25
C GLY A 328 8.77 -12.23 28.50
N GLU A 329 9.59 -13.21 28.86
CA GLU A 329 9.49 -14.65 28.64
C GLU A 329 8.16 -15.22 28.08
N GLY A 330 8.23 -15.77 26.87
CA GLY A 330 7.48 -16.97 26.43
C GLY A 330 5.96 -17.00 26.62
N GLU A 331 5.22 -16.36 25.73
CA GLU A 331 3.80 -16.69 25.50
C GLU A 331 3.61 -17.16 24.05
N GLY A 332 3.13 -18.40 23.89
CA GLY A 332 2.79 -18.95 22.58
C GLY A 332 1.72 -18.12 21.88
N GLU A 333 1.76 -18.11 20.55
CA GLU A 333 0.75 -17.49 19.69
C GLU A 333 -0.65 -17.73 20.25
N LYS A 334 -1.36 -16.66 20.64
CA LYS A 334 -2.75 -16.76 21.10
C LYS A 334 -3.58 -17.38 19.95
N PRO A 335 -4.24 -18.52 20.16
CA PRO A 335 -5.05 -19.17 19.13
C PRO A 335 -6.06 -18.20 18.52
N ARG A 336 -6.18 -18.22 17.18
CA ARG A 336 -7.10 -17.36 16.43
C ARG A 336 -8.53 -17.50 16.97
N GLY A 337 -9.13 -16.37 17.34
CA GLY A 337 -10.50 -16.32 17.86
C GLY A 337 -10.60 -16.20 19.38
N GLN A 338 -9.51 -16.28 20.13
CA GLN A 338 -9.52 -16.05 21.59
C GLN A 338 -9.72 -14.57 21.94
N PRO A 339 -10.66 -14.24 22.85
CA PRO A 339 -10.77 -12.89 23.37
C PRO A 339 -9.64 -12.59 24.36
N ARG A 340 -9.33 -11.30 24.56
CA ARG A 340 -8.41 -10.86 25.63
C ARG A 340 -8.86 -11.32 27.03
N VAL A 341 -10.17 -11.38 27.26
CA VAL A 341 -10.82 -11.88 28.48
C VAL A 341 -12.05 -12.65 28.05
N GLN A 342 -12.28 -13.85 28.59
CA GLN A 342 -13.50 -14.61 28.31
C GLN A 342 -14.75 -13.83 28.74
N TYR A 343 -15.78 -13.87 27.89
CA TYR A 343 -17.06 -13.25 28.16
C TYR A 343 -18.17 -14.00 27.41
N GLU A 344 -19.40 -13.89 27.90
CA GLU A 344 -20.56 -14.42 27.23
C GLU A 344 -21.00 -13.46 26.12
N ARG A 345 -21.11 -13.96 24.88
CA ARG A 345 -21.62 -13.17 23.77
C ARG A 345 -23.01 -13.64 23.36
N THR A 346 -23.98 -12.73 23.36
CA THR A 346 -25.25 -12.89 22.65
C THR A 346 -25.25 -12.04 21.39
N TYR A 347 -25.50 -12.68 20.24
CA TYR A 347 -25.64 -12.07 18.94
C TYR A 347 -27.09 -12.17 18.45
N VAL A 348 -27.72 -11.03 18.17
CA VAL A 348 -29.05 -10.96 17.56
C VAL A 348 -28.89 -10.90 16.05
N LEU A 349 -29.22 -12.02 15.39
CA LEU A 349 -29.10 -12.19 13.95
C LEU A 349 -30.40 -11.76 13.26
N LEU A 350 -30.33 -10.69 12.46
CA LEU A 350 -31.46 -10.18 11.69
C LEU A 350 -31.56 -10.87 10.32
N PRO A 351 -32.78 -11.10 9.79
CA PRO A 351 -32.96 -11.74 8.49
C PRO A 351 -32.53 -10.83 7.33
N PRO A 352 -32.21 -11.38 6.13
CA PRO A 352 -31.65 -10.60 5.01
C PRO A 352 -32.52 -9.43 4.50
N ASN A 353 -33.82 -9.50 4.75
CA ASN A 353 -34.83 -8.49 4.39
C ASN A 353 -35.11 -7.48 5.52
N ALA A 354 -34.45 -7.58 6.68
CA ALA A 354 -34.63 -6.64 7.77
C ALA A 354 -34.09 -5.26 7.41
N ASP A 355 -34.90 -4.22 7.68
CA ASP A 355 -34.52 -2.83 7.50
C ASP A 355 -34.01 -2.20 8.80
N ALA A 356 -33.70 -0.90 8.75
CA ALA A 356 -33.21 -0.15 9.90
C ALA A 356 -34.18 -0.11 11.09
N ALA A 357 -35.49 -0.31 10.90
CA ALA A 357 -36.44 -0.32 12.01
C ALA A 357 -36.28 -1.57 12.87
N TRP A 358 -35.99 -2.72 12.25
CA TRP A 358 -35.68 -3.97 12.95
C TRP A 358 -34.40 -3.86 13.78
N ALA A 359 -33.33 -3.32 13.20
CA ALA A 359 -32.08 -3.09 13.94
C ALA A 359 -32.30 -2.13 15.13
N ARG A 360 -33.06 -1.06 14.93
CA ARG A 360 -33.37 -0.09 15.99
C ARG A 360 -34.16 -0.72 17.13
N ALA A 361 -35.15 -1.57 16.84
CA ALA A 361 -35.92 -2.29 17.86
C ALA A 361 -35.03 -3.18 18.75
N VAL A 362 -34.01 -3.83 18.18
CA VAL A 362 -33.05 -4.63 18.95
C VAL A 362 -32.17 -3.73 19.83
N VAL A 363 -31.66 -2.62 19.29
CA VAL A 363 -30.85 -1.67 20.07
C VAL A 363 -31.68 -1.10 21.23
N GLU A 364 -32.88 -0.60 20.97
CA GLU A 364 -33.74 0.01 21.98
C GLU A 364 -34.14 -0.95 23.09
N SER A 365 -34.30 -2.25 22.79
CA SER A 365 -34.69 -3.26 23.78
C SER A 365 -33.53 -3.85 24.58
N THR A 366 -32.33 -3.95 23.99
CA THR A 366 -31.24 -4.75 24.59
C THR A 366 -30.00 -3.94 24.96
N TRP A 367 -29.81 -2.74 24.39
CA TRP A 367 -28.55 -2.01 24.54
C TRP A 367 -28.26 -1.67 26.00
N ASP A 368 -29.19 -1.04 26.71
CA ASP A 368 -28.89 -0.54 28.07
C ASP A 368 -28.76 -1.62 29.13
N GLN A 369 -29.44 -2.76 28.94
CA GLN A 369 -29.43 -3.86 29.90
C GLN A 369 -28.35 -4.90 29.58
N HIS A 370 -28.21 -5.28 28.32
CA HIS A 370 -27.41 -6.46 27.94
C HIS A 370 -26.31 -6.20 26.91
N LYS A 371 -26.35 -5.07 26.19
CA LYS A 371 -25.34 -4.71 25.16
C LYS A 371 -25.13 -5.82 24.12
N TYR A 372 -26.21 -6.47 23.67
CA TYR A 372 -26.12 -7.53 22.67
C TYR A 372 -25.52 -7.04 21.35
N THR A 373 -24.78 -7.92 20.68
CA THR A 373 -24.26 -7.65 19.33
C THR A 373 -25.39 -7.86 18.31
N ILE A 374 -25.44 -7.07 17.24
CA ILE A 374 -26.51 -7.12 16.24
C ILE A 374 -25.88 -7.13 14.85
N GLY A 375 -26.38 -7.98 13.96
CA GLY A 375 -25.97 -7.93 12.55
C GLY A 375 -26.69 -8.97 11.69
N SER A 376 -26.24 -9.11 10.45
CA SER A 376 -26.94 -9.86 9.38
C SER A 376 -26.10 -10.99 8.77
N SER A 377 -24.96 -11.34 9.37
CA SER A 377 -24.09 -12.45 8.94
C SER A 377 -24.27 -13.64 9.88
N ALA A 378 -24.69 -14.79 9.32
CA ALA A 378 -24.87 -16.02 10.10
C ALA A 378 -23.52 -16.55 10.61
N ASP A 379 -22.45 -16.41 9.82
CA ASP A 379 -21.10 -16.78 10.21
C ASP A 379 -20.59 -15.91 11.38
N ASP A 380 -20.74 -14.59 11.30
CA ASP A 380 -20.27 -13.66 12.36
C ASP A 380 -20.94 -13.95 13.71
N ALA A 381 -22.20 -14.37 13.68
CA ALA A 381 -22.94 -14.75 14.88
C ALA A 381 -22.35 -16.00 15.56
N GLY A 382 -21.74 -16.92 14.80
CA GLY A 382 -21.23 -18.21 15.28
C GLY A 382 -19.74 -18.28 15.60
N ILE A 383 -18.90 -17.43 14.99
CA ILE A 383 -17.43 -17.46 15.15
C ILE A 383 -16.94 -17.02 16.54
N GLY A 384 -15.72 -17.42 16.90
CA GLY A 384 -15.03 -17.00 18.13
C GLY A 384 -14.74 -18.17 19.08
N ASP A 385 -13.62 -18.09 19.80
CA ASP A 385 -13.23 -19.02 20.86
C ASP A 385 -13.72 -18.45 22.21
N LEU A 386 -15.04 -18.43 22.35
CA LEU A 386 -15.74 -17.97 23.55
C LEU A 386 -16.40 -19.16 24.24
N ASP A 387 -16.33 -19.19 25.57
CA ASP A 387 -16.96 -20.22 26.40
C ASP A 387 -18.48 -20.28 26.18
N VAL A 388 -19.11 -19.11 25.95
CA VAL A 388 -20.55 -18.99 25.67
C VAL A 388 -20.77 -18.13 24.43
N ARG A 389 -21.33 -18.75 23.39
CA ARG A 389 -21.77 -18.10 22.15
C ARG A 389 -23.26 -18.33 21.97
N ARG A 390 -24.07 -17.31 22.21
CA ARG A 390 -25.53 -17.35 22.03
C ARG A 390 -25.93 -16.62 20.77
N VAL A 391 -26.79 -17.23 19.97
CA VAL A 391 -27.38 -16.61 18.78
C VAL A 391 -28.90 -16.57 18.94
N ILE A 392 -29.47 -15.36 18.89
CA ILE A 392 -30.90 -15.14 18.81
C ILE A 392 -31.23 -14.79 17.37
N ALA A 393 -31.70 -15.77 16.60
CA ALA A 393 -32.07 -15.60 15.20
C ALA A 393 -33.50 -15.06 15.10
N ILE A 394 -33.64 -13.87 14.52
CA ILE A 394 -34.93 -13.23 14.27
C ILE A 394 -35.46 -13.71 12.92
N ASN A 395 -36.71 -14.16 12.91
CA ASN A 395 -37.41 -14.65 11.72
C ASN A 395 -36.55 -15.63 10.88
N PRO A 396 -36.04 -16.73 11.47
CA PRO A 396 -35.13 -17.64 10.77
C PRO A 396 -35.73 -18.27 9.51
N GLN A 397 -37.06 -18.30 9.39
CA GLN A 397 -37.77 -18.74 8.19
C GLN A 397 -37.53 -17.85 6.95
N GLU A 398 -37.03 -16.62 7.14
CA GLU A 398 -36.74 -15.67 6.06
C GLU A 398 -35.32 -15.83 5.49
N TRP A 399 -34.51 -16.71 6.08
CA TRP A 399 -33.18 -17.04 5.58
C TRP A 399 -33.25 -18.03 4.42
N PRO A 400 -32.63 -17.72 3.26
CA PRO A 400 -32.65 -18.60 2.11
C PRO A 400 -31.69 -19.78 2.30
N GLY A 401 -32.04 -20.94 1.77
CA GLY A 401 -31.13 -22.08 1.70
C GLY A 401 -31.82 -23.43 1.91
N PRO A 402 -31.12 -24.53 1.63
CA PRO A 402 -31.66 -25.88 1.81
C PRO A 402 -31.63 -26.35 3.27
N GLN A 403 -30.88 -25.68 4.15
CA GLN A 403 -30.74 -26.00 5.57
C GLN A 403 -31.37 -24.89 6.43
N THR A 404 -31.93 -25.26 7.58
CA THR A 404 -32.37 -24.28 8.58
C THR A 404 -31.17 -23.67 9.30
N LEU A 405 -31.33 -22.46 9.87
CA LEU A 405 -30.25 -21.84 10.67
C LEU A 405 -29.83 -22.70 11.88
N ALA A 406 -30.76 -23.44 12.48
CA ALA A 406 -30.44 -24.36 13.57
C ALA A 406 -29.49 -25.48 13.11
N GLU A 407 -29.76 -26.08 11.94
CA GLU A 407 -28.89 -27.09 11.33
C GLU A 407 -27.54 -26.50 10.93
N PHE A 408 -27.53 -25.28 10.39
CA PHE A 408 -26.29 -24.56 10.06
C PHE A 408 -25.38 -24.37 11.28
N TYR A 409 -25.89 -23.84 12.40
CA TYR A 409 -25.08 -23.67 13.60
C TYR A 409 -24.64 -25.01 14.20
N ALA A 410 -25.50 -26.03 14.18
CA ALA A 410 -25.12 -27.36 14.65
C ALA A 410 -23.98 -27.97 13.82
N GLN A 411 -23.96 -27.73 12.50
CA GLN A 411 -22.97 -28.28 11.59
C GLN A 411 -21.64 -27.49 11.59
N TYR A 412 -21.70 -26.17 11.48
CA TYR A 412 -20.52 -25.33 11.22
C TYR A 412 -19.99 -24.62 12.46
N TYR A 413 -20.82 -24.44 13.48
CA TYR A 413 -20.47 -23.71 14.71
C TYR A 413 -20.91 -24.48 15.96
N PRO A 414 -20.40 -25.71 16.18
CA PRO A 414 -20.79 -26.52 17.32
C PRO A 414 -20.55 -25.78 18.63
N GLY A 415 -21.49 -25.92 19.57
CA GLY A 415 -21.47 -25.25 20.87
C GLY A 415 -22.16 -23.88 20.90
N VAL A 416 -22.66 -23.37 19.77
CA VAL A 416 -23.53 -22.19 19.78
C VAL A 416 -24.87 -22.51 20.45
N GLU A 417 -25.26 -21.70 21.43
CA GLU A 417 -26.59 -21.68 22.00
C GLU A 417 -27.56 -20.96 21.04
N TYR A 418 -28.26 -21.74 20.23
CA TYR A 418 -29.20 -21.20 19.25
C TYR A 418 -30.61 -21.01 19.84
N LYS A 419 -31.18 -19.82 19.62
CA LYS A 419 -32.58 -19.50 19.93
C LYS A 419 -33.23 -18.80 18.73
N ALA A 420 -34.45 -19.17 18.41
CA ALA A 420 -35.24 -18.53 17.37
C ALA A 420 -36.33 -17.64 17.98
N ILE A 421 -36.52 -16.45 17.40
CA ILE A 421 -37.63 -15.55 17.71
C ILE A 421 -38.37 -15.23 16.41
N THR A 422 -39.69 -15.38 16.42
CA THR A 422 -40.55 -14.94 15.31
C THR A 422 -41.33 -13.72 15.77
N ALA A 423 -41.21 -12.63 15.00
CA ALA A 423 -41.96 -11.40 15.22
C ALA A 423 -42.48 -10.87 13.89
N ALA A 424 -43.71 -10.36 13.87
CA ALA A 424 -44.32 -9.77 12.67
C ALA A 424 -43.94 -8.30 12.47
N THR A 425 -43.52 -7.61 13.54
CA THR A 425 -43.17 -6.18 13.49
C THR A 425 -41.96 -5.87 14.39
N PRO A 426 -41.22 -4.78 14.12
CA PRO A 426 -40.15 -4.33 15.03
C PRO A 426 -40.63 -4.06 16.46
N ALA A 427 -41.85 -3.55 16.65
CA ALA A 427 -42.41 -3.30 17.98
C ALA A 427 -42.65 -4.60 18.76
N GLU A 428 -43.14 -5.64 18.09
CA GLU A 428 -43.30 -6.97 18.67
C GLU A 428 -41.94 -7.58 19.02
N LEU A 429 -40.94 -7.43 18.14
CA LEU A 429 -39.57 -7.88 18.42
C LEU A 429 -39.01 -7.22 19.68
N ALA A 430 -39.13 -5.89 19.79
CA ALA A 430 -38.66 -5.16 20.96
C ALA A 430 -39.32 -5.66 22.26
N GLN A 431 -40.62 -5.98 22.23
CA GLN A 431 -41.32 -6.53 23.39
C GLN A 431 -40.81 -7.94 23.76
N GLN A 432 -40.58 -8.80 22.77
CA GLN A 432 -40.09 -10.15 23.01
C GLN A 432 -38.65 -10.11 23.56
N LEU A 433 -37.78 -9.27 23.01
CA LEU A 433 -36.39 -9.12 23.49
C LEU A 433 -36.29 -8.46 24.86
N ALA A 434 -37.22 -7.56 25.23
CA ALA A 434 -37.25 -6.97 26.57
C ALA A 434 -37.69 -7.97 27.66
N SER A 435 -38.18 -9.15 27.28
CA SER A 435 -38.54 -10.24 28.19
C SER A 435 -37.49 -11.36 28.27
N GLU A 436 -36.41 -11.22 27.51
CA GLU A 436 -35.20 -12.06 27.56
C GLU A 436 -34.24 -11.54 28.63
#